data_AF-A0AAF0JNQ7-F1
#
_entry.id   AF-A0AAF0JNQ7-F1
#
_cell.length_a   1.000
_cell.length_b   1.000
_cell.length_c   1.000
_cell.angle_alpha   90.00
_cell.angle_beta   90.00
_cell.angle_gamma   90.00
#
_symmetry.space_group_name_H-M   'P 1'
#
loop_
_entity.id
_entity.type
_entity.pdbx_description
1 polymer ?
#
loop_
_entity_poly.entity_id
_entity_poly.type
_entity_poly.pdbx_seq_one_letter_code
_entity_poly.pdbx_strand_id
1 'polypeptide(L)' 'MQTIEISDKLYKEILAHKQGQESISKVIERNFKPEKSQLENDINKLDAEIRASRKSKKYTSAQVKKELGL' A
#
# COMPACT_ATOMS: atom_id res chain seq x y z
N MET A 1 10.53 19.36 9.47
CA MET A 1 9.32 20.16 9.14
C MET A 1 9.50 20.64 7.72
N GLN A 2 8.60 20.28 6.81
CA GLN A 2 8.64 20.73 5.41
C GLN A 2 7.54 21.78 5.22
N THR A 3 7.81 22.79 4.40
CA THR A 3 6.84 23.82 4.03
C THR A 3 6.32 23.50 2.64
N ILE A 4 5.00 23.59 2.46
CA ILE A 4 4.34 23.46 1.16
C ILE A 4 3.47 24.68 0.93
N GLU A 5 3.41 25.12 -0.32
CA GLU A 5 2.48 26.16 -0.75
C GLU A 5 1.23 25.51 -1.32
N ILE A 6 0.08 25.98 -0.90
CA ILE A 6 -1.23 25.50 -1.35
C ILE A 6 -2.17 26.68 -1.56
N SER A 7 -3.18 26.49 -2.40
CA SER A 7 -4.23 27.50 -2.57
C SER A 7 -5.05 27.69 -1.29
N ASP A 8 -5.56 28.91 -1.07
CA ASP A 8 -6.45 29.24 0.03
C ASP A 8 -7.70 28.34 0.07
N LYS A 9 -8.20 27.96 -1.11
CA LYS A 9 -9.34 27.05 -1.23
C LYS A 9 -9.01 25.69 -0.61
N LEU A 10 -7.88 25.10 -1.01
CA LEU A 10 -7.44 23.81 -0.48
C LEU A 10 -7.14 23.89 1.01
N TYR A 11 -6.56 24.99 1.49
CA TYR A 11 -6.34 25.20 2.92
C TYR A 11 -7.65 25.21 3.72
N LYS A 12 -8.70 25.87 3.23
CA LYS A 12 -10.03 25.86 3.85
C LYS A 12 -10.65 24.46 3.88
N GLU A 13 -10.51 23.70 2.79
CA GLU A 13 -10.96 22.31 2.74
C GLU A 13 -10.25 21.46 3.79
N ILE A 14 -8.92 21.56 3.92
CA ILE A 14 -8.16 20.85 4.96
C ILE A 14 -8.62 21.26 6.36
N LEU A 15 -8.84 22.56 6.60
CA LEU A 15 -9.32 23.05 7.90
C LEU A 15 -10.70 22.51 8.28
N ALA A 16 -11.59 22.29 7.32
CA ALA A 16 -12.92 21.74 7.56
C ALA A 16 -12.89 20.31 8.15
N HIS A 17 -11.81 19.56 7.92
CA HIS A 17 -11.62 18.21 8.44
C HIS A 17 -10.89 18.16 9.80
N LYS A 18 -10.51 19.31 10.35
CA LYS A 18 -9.76 19.40 11.62
C LYS A 18 -10.65 19.12 12.83
N GLN A 19 -10.20 18.23 13.70
CA GLN A 19 -10.85 17.85 14.94
C GLN A 19 -10.05 18.37 16.14
N GLY A 20 -10.66 19.28 16.91
CA GLY A 20 -10.05 19.87 18.10
C GLY A 20 -8.74 20.61 17.80
N GLN A 21 -7.68 20.31 18.57
CA GLN A 21 -6.38 20.97 18.48
C GLN A 21 -5.33 20.19 17.65
N GLU A 22 -5.75 19.25 16.80
CA GLU A 22 -4.80 18.44 16.01
C GLU A 22 -3.96 19.26 15.02
N SER A 23 -2.75 18.82 14.68
CA SER A 23 -1.93 19.54 13.68
C SER A 23 -2.48 19.36 12.26
N ILE A 24 -2.25 20.35 11.39
CA ILE A 24 -2.65 20.26 9.97
C ILE A 24 -1.99 19.05 9.29
N SER A 25 -0.74 18.73 9.64
CA SER A 25 -0.06 17.53 9.13
C SER A 25 -0.82 16.25 9.46
N LYS A 26 -1.38 16.11 10.68
CA LYS A 26 -2.22 14.95 11.05
C LYS A 26 -3.52 14.91 10.25
N VAL A 27 -4.14 16.05 9.98
CA VAL A 27 -5.34 16.13 9.13
C VAL A 27 -5.02 15.64 7.73
N ILE A 28 -3.89 16.08 7.16
CA ILE A 28 -3.42 15.65 5.83
C ILE A 28 -3.17 14.14 5.84
N GLU A 29 -2.44 13.62 6.83
CA GLU A 29 -2.14 12.19 6.93
C GLU A 29 -3.39 11.31 7.04
N ARG A 30 -4.43 11.76 7.74
CA ARG A 30 -5.66 10.98 7.91
C ARG A 30 -6.55 11.01 6.66
N ASN A 31 -6.74 12.18 6.06
CA ASN A 31 -7.82 12.38 5.07
C ASN A 31 -7.30 12.45 3.63
N PHE A 32 -6.02 12.79 3.43
CA PHE A 32 -5.47 13.11 2.11
C PHE A 32 -4.26 12.25 1.75
N LYS A 33 -3.66 11.56 2.73
CA LYS A 33 -2.71 10.51 2.43
C LYS A 33 -3.53 9.29 1.98
N PRO A 34 -3.25 8.71 0.80
CA PRO A 34 -3.85 7.43 0.46
C PRO A 34 -3.50 6.45 1.58
N GLU A 35 -4.50 5.79 2.17
CA GLU A 35 -4.27 4.52 2.89
C GLU A 35 -3.36 3.70 2.00
N LYS A 36 -2.26 3.16 2.55
CA LYS A 36 -1.23 2.36 1.85
C LYS A 36 -1.78 1.87 0.53
N SER A 37 -1.35 2.53 -0.55
CA SER A 37 -2.01 2.41 -1.85
C SER A 37 -2.31 0.94 -2.13
N GLN A 38 -3.46 0.62 -2.75
CA GLN A 38 -3.75 -0.76 -3.18
C GLN A 38 -2.50 -1.41 -3.81
N LEU A 39 -1.73 -0.61 -4.55
CA LEU A 39 -0.42 -0.90 -5.11
C LEU A 39 0.64 -1.36 -4.07
N GLU A 40 0.82 -0.66 -2.94
CA GLU A 40 1.72 -1.11 -1.86
C GLU A 40 1.26 -2.44 -1.24
N ASN A 41 -0.04 -2.65 -1.08
CA ASN A 41 -0.55 -3.92 -0.56
C ASN A 41 -0.33 -5.05 -1.58
N ASP A 42 -0.54 -4.79 -2.87
CA ASP A 42 -0.30 -5.73 -3.96
C ASP A 42 1.18 -6.07 -4.09
N ILE A 43 2.07 -5.08 -3.99
CA ILE A 43 3.53 -5.27 -3.97
C ILE A 43 3.93 -6.17 -2.78
N ASN A 44 3.42 -5.88 -1.58
CA ASN A 44 3.74 -6.68 -0.39
C ASN A 44 3.25 -8.13 -0.53
N LYS A 45 2.08 -8.34 -1.14
CA LYS A 45 1.55 -9.68 -1.41
C LYS A 45 2.42 -10.44 -2.41
N LEU A 46 2.81 -9.81 -3.53
CA LEU A 46 3.72 -10.40 -4.51
C LEU A 46 5.06 -10.77 -3.89
N ASP A 47 5.62 -9.91 -3.05
CA ASP A 47 6.88 -10.16 -2.35
C ASP A 47 6.80 -11.36 -1.38
N ALA A 48 5.65 -11.55 -0.72
CA ALA A 48 5.41 -12.70 0.13
C ALA A 48 5.30 -14.00 -0.68
N GLU A 49 4.58 -13.97 -1.80
CA GLU A 49 4.44 -15.11 -2.71
C GLU A 49 5.78 -15.52 -3.34
N ILE A 50 6.60 -14.56 -3.77
CA ILE A 50 7.96 -14.82 -4.29
C ILE A 50 8.83 -15.46 -3.21
N ARG A 51 8.79 -14.95 -1.96
CA ARG A 51 9.54 -15.53 -0.85
C ARG A 51 9.09 -16.95 -0.53
N ALA A 52 7.79 -17.23 -0.57
CA ALA A 52 7.25 -18.58 -0.38
C ALA A 52 7.69 -19.53 -1.51
N SER A 53 7.61 -19.07 -2.77
CA SER A 53 8.03 -19.81 -3.95
C SER A 53 9.54 -20.14 -3.94
N ARG A 54 10.38 -19.25 -3.40
CA ARG A 54 11.82 -19.54 -3.22
C ARG A 54 12.08 -20.64 -2.17
N LYS A 55 11.18 -20.85 -1.22
CA LYS A 55 11.31 -21.85 -0.15
C LYS A 55 10.68 -23.21 -0.51
N SER A 56 9.78 -23.25 -1.49
CA SER A 56 9.11 -24.48 -1.88
C SER A 56 9.98 -25.36 -2.78
N LYS A 57 9.73 -26.67 -2.75
CA LYS A 57 10.35 -27.61 -3.70
C LYS A 57 9.94 -27.24 -5.11
N LYS A 58 10.92 -27.06 -5.99
CA LYS A 58 10.69 -26.79 -7.41
C LYS A 58 10.48 -28.13 -8.12
N TYR A 59 9.34 -28.25 -8.79
CA TYR A 59 9.02 -29.40 -9.63
C TYR A 59 9.10 -29.00 -11.10
N THR A 60 9.60 -29.90 -11.93
CA THR A 60 9.52 -29.72 -13.39
C THR A 60 8.11 -30.05 -13.87
N SER A 61 7.72 -29.48 -15.01
CA SER A 61 6.41 -29.76 -15.62
C SER A 61 6.18 -31.26 -15.87
N ALA A 62 7.24 -32.01 -16.19
CA ALA A 62 7.18 -33.47 -16.35
C ALA A 62 6.89 -34.21 -15.02
N GLN A 63 7.46 -33.74 -13.91
CA GLN A 63 7.20 -34.32 -12.59
C GLN A 63 5.75 -34.08 -12.14
N VAL A 64 5.25 -32.86 -12.34
CA VAL A 64 3.85 -32.52 -12.00
C VAL A 64 2.87 -33.33 -12.84
N LYS A 65 3.10 -33.46 -14.16
CA LYS A 65 2.28 -34.30 -15.04
C LYS A 65 2.26 -35.76 -14.60
N LYS A 66 3.43 -36.29 -14.25
CA LYS A 66 3.57 -37.67 -13.74
C LYS A 66 2.81 -37.90 -12.42
N GLU A 67 2.86 -36.96 -11.47
CA GLU A 67 2.09 -37.07 -10.22
C GLU A 67 0.57 -36.96 -10.44
N LEU A 68 0.14 -36.14 -11.42
CA LEU A 68 -1.28 -35.95 -11.74
C LEU A 68 -1.84 -36.98 -12.74
N GLY A 69 -1.03 -37.91 -13.24
CA GLY A 69 -1.45 -38.93 -14.20
C GLY A 69 -1.80 -38.38 -15.60
N LEU A 70 -1.18 -37.26 -15.99
CA LEU A 70 -1.36 -36.56 -17.27
C LEU A 70 -0.22 -36.83 -18.27
#